data_AF-A0A936VYB8-F1
#
_entry.id   AF-A0A936VYB8-F1
#
_cell.length_a   1.000
_cell.length_b   1.000
_cell.length_c   1.000
_cell.angle_alpha   90.00
_cell.angle_beta   90.00
_cell.angle_gamma   90.00
#
_symmetry.space_group_name_H-M   'P 1'
#
loop_
_entity.id
_entity.type
_entity.pdbx_description
1 polymer ?
#
loop_
_entity_poly.entity_id
_entity_poly.type
_entity_poly.pdbx_seq_one_letter_code
_entity_poly.pdbx_strand_id
1 'polypeptide(L)'
;MFGFTTLQASVWLECPPSVTLNCDADLKDLDKYGKAWIWENYVKKTAPPPIKVVYNTNSCGVGTITRYWEYEDKHWNWHRCSQVITIAGSNTFSAADINWPPSLELEGCNPNADPKYLSKPYNYPTFNNVKCAQPMYSYKDMKFTVSDGCMKILRDWKVMDWCTYVPNKVPQTGVWTYTQIIKIVVKDSAAYIQCPKDTIVDAKNDCKGTYVKLDSVKAFSKCGLLQKLEILLHILRIKDQMQVDNIL
;
A
#
# COMPACT_ATOMS: atom_id res chain seq x y z
N MET A 1 85.33 16.03 3.60
CA MET A 1 84.17 15.12 3.74
C MET A 1 83.02 15.73 2.94
N PHE A 2 82.62 15.09 1.85
CA PHE A 2 81.50 15.54 1.03
C PHE A 2 80.20 15.32 1.80
N GLY A 3 79.47 16.41 2.07
CA GLY A 3 78.12 16.33 2.61
C GLY A 3 77.19 15.80 1.55
N PHE A 4 76.75 14.55 1.70
CA PHE A 4 75.64 14.02 0.91
C PHE A 4 74.35 14.68 1.39
N THR A 5 73.90 15.73 0.71
CA THR A 5 72.49 16.13 0.76
C THR A 5 71.67 14.99 0.16
N THR A 6 71.09 14.16 1.01
CA THR A 6 70.10 13.18 0.59
C THR A 6 68.90 13.94 0.04
N LEU A 7 68.68 13.86 -1.28
CA LEU A 7 67.40 14.21 -1.90
C LEU A 7 66.33 13.36 -1.20
N GLN A 8 65.57 13.97 -0.29
CA GLN A 8 64.48 13.28 0.39
C GLN A 8 63.44 12.92 -0.67
N ALA A 9 63.15 11.62 -0.80
CA ALA A 9 62.14 11.13 -1.71
C ALA A 9 60.80 11.82 -1.40
N SER A 10 60.19 12.44 -2.41
CA SER A 10 58.87 13.06 -2.26
C SER A 10 57.83 11.93 -2.24
N VAL A 11 57.23 11.72 -1.06
CA VAL A 11 56.13 10.78 -0.86
C VAL A 11 54.93 11.56 -0.34
N TRP A 12 53.77 11.37 -0.97
CA TRP A 12 52.52 11.91 -0.43
C TRP A 12 51.32 11.08 -0.85
N LEU A 13 50.24 11.22 -0.09
CA LEU A 13 48.97 10.57 -0.34
C LEU A 13 48.00 11.57 -0.98
N GLU A 14 47.59 11.31 -2.21
CA GLU A 14 46.58 12.07 -2.96
C GLU A 14 45.19 11.47 -2.68
N CYS A 15 44.36 12.20 -1.95
CA CYS A 15 42.97 11.80 -1.71
C CYS A 15 42.06 12.17 -2.88
N PRO A 16 40.98 11.41 -3.09
CA PRO A 16 39.93 11.87 -3.99
C PRO A 16 39.27 13.14 -3.42
N PRO A 17 38.79 14.05 -4.29
CA PRO A 17 38.10 15.25 -3.84
C PRO A 17 36.78 14.90 -3.16
N SER A 18 36.34 15.74 -2.23
CA SER A 18 34.99 15.62 -1.65
C SER A 18 33.91 15.78 -2.72
N VAL A 19 32.83 15.02 -2.60
CA VAL A 19 31.72 15.05 -3.56
C VAL A 19 30.38 15.23 -2.85
N THR A 20 29.42 15.83 -3.55
CA THR A 20 28.02 15.88 -3.10
C THR A 20 27.19 15.00 -4.01
N LEU A 21 26.43 14.08 -3.42
CA LEU A 21 25.61 13.10 -4.08
C LEU A 21 24.13 13.31 -3.72
N ASN A 22 23.28 13.04 -4.69
CA ASN A 22 21.85 12.93 -4.47
C ASN A 22 21.50 11.59 -3.81
N CYS A 23 20.28 11.53 -3.29
CA CYS A 23 19.76 10.37 -2.59
C CYS A 23 19.64 9.11 -3.46
N ASP A 24 19.57 9.25 -4.77
CA ASP A 24 19.51 8.16 -5.73
C ASP A 24 20.86 7.49 -6.01
N ALA A 25 21.96 8.06 -5.49
CA ALA A 25 23.31 7.53 -5.65
C ALA A 25 23.47 6.08 -5.12
N ASP A 26 24.43 5.36 -5.70
CA ASP A 26 24.78 4.00 -5.30
C ASP A 26 25.90 4.00 -4.25
N LEU A 27 25.53 3.85 -2.99
CA LEU A 27 26.47 3.89 -1.87
C LEU A 27 27.09 2.52 -1.56
N LYS A 28 26.82 1.47 -2.35
CA LYS A 28 27.42 0.14 -2.14
C LYS A 28 28.89 0.11 -2.54
N ASP A 29 29.26 0.91 -3.53
CA ASP A 29 30.62 1.03 -4.03
C ASP A 29 31.06 2.50 -4.02
N LEU A 30 31.76 2.88 -2.96
CA LEU A 30 32.23 4.25 -2.77
C LEU A 30 33.43 4.60 -3.65
N ASP A 31 34.11 3.62 -4.25
CA ASP A 31 35.26 3.88 -5.13
C ASP A 31 34.85 4.52 -6.46
N LYS A 32 33.58 4.39 -6.84
CA LYS A 32 32.96 5.16 -7.94
C LYS A 32 33.07 6.67 -7.72
N TYR A 33 33.16 7.10 -6.46
CA TYR A 33 33.28 8.49 -6.06
C TYR A 33 34.73 8.92 -5.84
N GLY A 34 35.69 8.13 -6.32
CA GLY A 34 37.11 8.44 -6.32
C GLY A 34 37.95 7.43 -5.54
N LYS A 35 39.22 7.34 -5.91
CA LYS A 35 40.22 6.48 -5.27
C LYS A 35 41.38 7.33 -4.77
N ALA A 36 42.01 6.90 -3.68
CA ALA A 36 43.25 7.50 -3.22
C ALA A 36 44.45 6.93 -3.98
N TRP A 37 45.51 7.74 -4.08
CA TRP A 37 46.74 7.39 -4.78
C TRP A 37 47.94 7.75 -3.92
N ILE A 38 48.96 6.89 -3.96
CA ILE A 38 50.26 7.16 -3.35
C ILE A 38 51.17 7.66 -4.47
N TRP A 39 51.86 8.76 -4.22
CA TRP A 39 52.92 9.25 -5.08
C TRP A 39 54.26 9.02 -4.40
N GLU A 40 55.19 8.37 -5.09
CA GLU A 40 56.55 8.19 -4.63
C GLU A 40 57.50 8.61 -5.74
N ASN A 41 58.33 9.63 -5.52
CA ASN A 41 59.24 10.16 -6.54
C ASN A 41 58.53 10.43 -7.87
N TYR A 42 57.34 11.02 -7.81
CA TYR A 42 56.47 11.33 -8.97
C TYR A 42 55.93 10.10 -9.73
N VAL A 43 56.04 8.89 -9.16
CA VAL A 43 55.37 7.68 -9.67
C VAL A 43 54.07 7.47 -8.92
N LYS A 44 52.96 7.42 -9.65
CA LYS A 44 51.61 7.22 -9.12
C LYS A 44 51.31 5.74 -8.93
N LYS A 45 50.90 5.34 -7.73
CA LYS A 45 50.47 3.98 -7.37
C LYS A 45 49.10 4.02 -6.70
N THR A 46 48.33 2.95 -6.86
CA THR A 46 47.03 2.82 -6.17
C THR A 46 47.25 2.74 -4.66
N ALA A 47 46.54 3.56 -3.90
CA ALA A 47 46.54 3.44 -2.44
C ALA A 47 45.75 2.18 -1.99
N PRO A 48 46.05 1.63 -0.81
CA PRO A 48 45.19 0.61 -0.21
C PRO A 48 43.76 1.15 0.02
N PRO A 49 42.78 0.26 0.26
CA PRO A 49 41.44 0.66 0.68
C PRO A 49 41.48 1.56 1.93
N PRO A 50 40.46 2.42 2.14
CA PRO A 50 40.40 3.27 3.32
C PRO A 50 40.45 2.43 4.59
N ILE A 51 41.28 2.82 5.54
CA ILE A 51 41.42 2.13 6.84
C ILE A 51 40.18 2.33 7.72
N LYS A 52 39.42 3.41 7.46
CA LYS A 52 38.19 3.73 8.20
C LYS A 52 37.18 4.41 7.29
N VAL A 53 35.92 3.99 7.40
CA VAL A 53 34.77 4.66 6.81
C VAL A 53 33.78 4.98 7.92
N VAL A 54 33.41 6.26 8.05
CA VAL A 54 32.47 6.75 9.07
C VAL A 54 31.20 7.21 8.38
N TYR A 55 30.07 6.62 8.75
CA TYR A 55 28.75 7.00 8.28
C TYR A 55 28.09 7.90 9.32
N ASN A 56 27.76 9.12 8.92
CA ASN A 56 27.07 10.11 9.74
C ASN A 56 25.83 10.61 8.99
N THR A 57 24.83 9.74 8.87
CA THR A 57 23.55 10.01 8.20
C THR A 57 22.39 9.99 9.20
N ASN A 58 21.37 10.81 8.94
CA ASN A 58 20.13 10.81 9.71
C ASN A 58 19.18 9.68 9.27
N SER A 59 17.98 9.61 9.85
CA SER A 59 16.96 8.61 9.50
C SER A 59 16.48 8.70 8.05
N CYS A 60 16.68 9.84 7.40
CA CYS A 60 16.38 10.08 6.00
C CYS A 60 17.55 9.77 5.08
N GLY A 61 18.63 9.14 5.55
CA GLY A 61 19.80 8.80 4.74
C GLY A 61 20.61 10.01 4.26
N VAL A 62 20.29 11.22 4.76
CA VAL A 62 20.99 12.47 4.46
C VAL A 62 22.08 12.70 5.49
N GLY A 63 23.25 13.17 5.06
CA GLY A 63 24.38 13.41 5.95
C GLY A 63 25.70 13.23 5.22
N THR A 64 26.71 12.69 5.90
CA THR A 64 28.05 12.54 5.33
C THR A 64 28.61 11.13 5.54
N ILE A 65 29.43 10.71 4.59
CA ILE A 65 30.29 9.54 4.69
C ILE A 65 31.73 10.04 4.60
N THR A 66 32.55 9.78 5.61
CA THR A 66 33.96 10.18 5.60
C THR A 66 34.86 8.96 5.49
N ARG A 67 35.70 8.94 4.46
CA ARG A 67 36.70 7.88 4.21
C ARG A 67 38.07 8.39 4.62
N TYR A 68 38.84 7.58 5.33
CA TYR A 68 40.19 7.89 5.79
C TYR A 68 41.19 6.91 5.20
N TRP A 69 42.29 7.44 4.69
CA TRP A 69 43.44 6.66 4.24
C TRP A 69 44.68 7.03 5.03
N GLU A 70 45.48 6.01 5.32
CA GLU A 70 46.78 6.15 5.94
C GLU A 70 47.79 5.32 5.15
N TYR A 71 49.00 5.84 5.00
CA TYR A 71 50.09 5.17 4.33
C TYR A 71 51.41 5.48 5.04
N GLU A 72 52.15 4.44 5.42
CA GLU A 72 53.48 4.56 5.99
C GLU A 72 54.52 4.38 4.88
N ASP A 73 55.42 5.36 4.74
CA ASP A 73 56.51 5.27 3.79
C ASP A 73 57.69 4.42 4.32
N LYS A 74 58.64 4.11 3.44
CA LYS A 74 59.84 3.32 3.80
C LYS A 74 60.76 3.96 4.85
N HIS A 75 60.51 5.20 5.24
CA HIS A 75 61.25 5.93 6.27
C HIS A 75 60.41 6.14 7.53
N TRP A 76 59.31 5.39 7.69
CA TRP A 76 58.43 5.45 8.86
C TRP A 76 57.66 6.77 9.00
N ASN A 77 57.48 7.54 7.92
CA ASN A 77 56.59 8.70 7.94
C ASN A 77 55.17 8.29 7.56
N TRP A 78 54.22 8.79 8.35
CA TRP A 78 52.80 8.57 8.13
C TRP A 78 52.18 9.68 7.28
N HIS A 79 51.57 9.29 6.17
CA HIS A 79 50.79 10.13 5.28
C HIS A 79 49.31 9.84 5.49
N ARG A 80 48.50 10.89 5.69
CA ARG A 80 47.07 10.75 5.97
C ARG A 80 46.27 11.66 5.08
N CYS A 81 45.11 11.19 4.64
CA CYS A 81 44.15 12.02 3.96
C CYS A 81 42.73 11.49 4.16
N SER A 82 41.74 12.35 3.91
CA SER A 82 40.32 12.00 4.01
C SER A 82 39.52 12.56 2.84
N GLN A 83 38.44 11.88 2.52
CA GLN A 83 37.42 12.37 1.61
C GLN A 83 36.07 12.42 2.33
N VAL A 84 35.33 13.50 2.11
CA VAL A 84 33.94 13.64 2.56
C VAL A 84 33.01 13.44 1.36
N ILE A 85 32.11 12.47 1.47
CA ILE A 85 30.99 12.26 0.54
C ILE A 85 29.74 12.78 1.24
N THR A 86 29.23 13.91 0.79
CA THR A 86 28.00 14.51 1.31
C THR A 86 26.81 13.93 0.56
N ILE A 87 25.86 13.35 1.27
CA ILE A 87 24.55 12.98 0.72
C ILE A 87 23.63 14.14 1.03
N ALA A 88 23.47 15.01 0.04
CA ALA A 88 22.60 16.17 0.11
C ALA A 88 21.87 16.28 -1.22
N GLY A 89 20.55 16.08 -1.19
CA GLY A 89 19.71 16.14 -2.38
C GLY A 89 18.24 16.25 -2.00
N SER A 90 17.44 16.76 -2.93
CA SER A 90 15.98 16.71 -2.81
C SER A 90 15.56 15.25 -2.75
N ASN A 91 14.79 14.88 -1.73
CA ASN A 91 14.11 13.60 -1.69
C ASN A 91 13.35 13.42 -3.02
N THR A 92 13.64 12.34 -3.74
CA THR A 92 13.03 12.06 -5.05
C THR A 92 11.65 11.46 -4.93
N PHE A 93 11.24 11.06 -3.72
CA PHE A 93 9.95 10.43 -3.49
C PHE A 93 8.81 11.42 -3.74
N SER A 94 7.89 11.01 -4.59
CA SER A 94 6.81 11.84 -5.09
C SER A 94 5.51 11.05 -5.22
N ALA A 95 4.44 11.72 -5.65
CA ALA A 95 3.17 11.06 -5.95
C ALA A 95 3.31 9.93 -6.99
N ALA A 96 4.25 10.06 -7.92
CA ALA A 96 4.49 9.08 -8.98
C ALA A 96 5.12 7.78 -8.46
N ASP A 97 5.74 7.83 -7.28
CA ASP A 97 6.36 6.67 -6.64
C ASP A 97 5.35 5.86 -5.81
N ILE A 98 4.11 6.34 -5.68
CA ILE A 98 3.04 5.67 -4.93
C ILE A 98 2.17 4.87 -5.89
N ASN A 99 2.20 3.54 -5.76
CA ASN A 99 1.23 2.68 -6.41
C ASN A 99 0.03 2.50 -5.46
N TRP A 100 -1.06 3.21 -5.75
CA TRP A 100 -2.29 3.11 -4.97
C TRP A 100 -3.03 1.79 -5.23
N PRO A 101 -3.67 1.19 -4.20
CA PRO A 101 -4.46 0.00 -4.40
C PRO A 101 -5.70 0.33 -5.24
N PRO A 102 -5.94 -0.37 -6.36
CA PRO A 102 -7.06 -0.06 -7.23
C PRO A 102 -8.40 -0.39 -6.55
N SER A 103 -9.47 0.21 -7.07
CA SER A 103 -10.84 -0.13 -6.67
C SER A 103 -11.17 -1.58 -7.02
N LEU A 104 -12.02 -2.23 -6.22
CA LEU A 104 -12.42 -3.63 -6.44
C LEU A 104 -13.89 -3.91 -6.12
N GLU A 105 -14.33 -5.08 -6.57
CA GLU A 105 -15.63 -5.65 -6.25
C GLU A 105 -15.43 -6.97 -5.49
N LEU A 106 -16.11 -7.11 -4.36
CA LEU A 106 -16.15 -8.30 -3.53
C LEU A 106 -17.53 -8.93 -3.64
N GLU A 107 -17.57 -10.22 -3.96
CA GLU A 107 -18.82 -10.97 -3.99
C GLU A 107 -19.05 -11.68 -2.65
N GLY A 108 -20.23 -11.50 -2.08
CA GLY A 108 -20.67 -12.24 -0.90
C GLY A 108 -21.59 -11.44 0.00
N CYS A 109 -22.14 -12.11 1.00
CA CYS A 109 -23.09 -11.53 1.94
C CYS A 109 -22.43 -10.53 2.90
N ASN A 110 -21.20 -10.82 3.30
CA ASN A 110 -20.38 -9.95 4.13
C ASN A 110 -18.89 -10.27 3.92
N PRO A 111 -18.36 -10.10 2.69
CA PRO A 111 -16.96 -10.36 2.42
C PRO A 111 -16.08 -9.42 3.25
N ASN A 112 -14.93 -9.91 3.69
CA ASN A 112 -14.03 -9.10 4.50
C ASN A 112 -13.27 -8.10 3.63
N ALA A 113 -13.56 -6.81 3.83
CA ALA A 113 -12.91 -5.73 3.09
C ALA A 113 -11.68 -5.14 3.80
N ASP A 114 -11.30 -5.62 4.99
CA ASP A 114 -10.08 -5.17 5.69
C ASP A 114 -8.86 -5.45 4.80
N PRO A 115 -7.99 -4.45 4.55
CA PRO A 115 -6.78 -4.58 3.75
C PRO A 115 -5.97 -5.85 4.01
N LYS A 116 -5.88 -6.33 5.26
CA LYS A 116 -5.06 -7.50 5.60
C LYS A 116 -5.56 -8.81 4.99
N TYR A 117 -6.83 -8.88 4.58
CA TYR A 117 -7.41 -10.06 3.93
C TYR A 117 -7.56 -9.89 2.41
N LEU A 118 -7.28 -8.69 1.88
CA LEU A 118 -7.29 -8.46 0.45
C LEU A 118 -5.99 -8.97 -0.18
N SER A 119 -6.09 -9.53 -1.38
CA SER A 119 -4.92 -9.88 -2.18
C SER A 119 -4.27 -8.62 -2.76
N LYS A 120 -2.95 -8.69 -3.03
CA LYS A 120 -2.31 -7.67 -3.86
C LYS A 120 -2.93 -7.67 -5.26
N PRO A 121 -3.14 -6.49 -5.90
CA PRO A 121 -2.69 -5.16 -5.47
C PRO A 121 -3.71 -4.37 -4.62
N TYR A 122 -4.81 -4.98 -4.19
CA TYR A 122 -5.97 -4.29 -3.61
C TYR A 122 -5.84 -3.92 -2.13
N ASN A 123 -4.83 -4.45 -1.45
CA ASN A 123 -4.69 -4.36 0.00
C ASN A 123 -4.09 -3.05 0.48
N TYR A 124 -2.85 -2.72 0.10
CA TYR A 124 -2.11 -1.58 0.63
C TYR A 124 -1.37 -0.85 -0.50
N PRO A 125 -1.10 0.47 -0.35
CA PRO A 125 -0.18 1.17 -1.22
C PRO A 125 1.19 0.53 -1.20
N THR A 126 1.87 0.54 -2.35
CA THR A 126 3.29 0.17 -2.45
C THR A 126 4.10 1.34 -2.98
N PHE A 127 5.40 1.34 -2.68
CA PHE A 127 6.27 2.45 -2.96
C PHE A 127 7.43 2.03 -3.85
N ASN A 128 7.69 2.83 -4.87
CA ASN A 128 8.90 2.79 -5.66
C ASN A 128 9.91 3.80 -5.08
N ASN A 129 11.19 3.65 -5.42
CA ASN A 129 12.26 4.63 -5.14
C ASN A 129 12.19 5.30 -3.75
N VAL A 130 12.34 4.51 -2.69
CA VAL A 130 12.29 5.00 -1.29
C VAL A 130 13.64 5.51 -0.76
N LYS A 131 14.57 5.88 -1.64
CA LYS A 131 15.89 6.36 -1.23
C LYS A 131 15.76 7.77 -0.62
N CYS A 132 16.31 7.93 0.58
CA CYS A 132 16.10 9.10 1.45
C CYS A 132 14.64 9.45 1.79
N ALA A 133 13.72 8.50 1.63
CA ALA A 133 12.33 8.68 1.97
C ALA A 133 11.92 7.75 3.11
N GLN A 134 10.95 8.17 3.88
CA GLN A 134 10.30 7.36 4.91
C GLN A 134 8.78 7.43 4.71
N PRO A 135 8.26 6.78 3.65
CA PRO A 135 6.84 6.75 3.39
C PRO A 135 6.12 5.87 4.43
N MET A 136 5.07 6.43 4.99
CA MET A 136 4.13 5.79 5.90
C MET A 136 2.72 5.98 5.33
N TYR A 137 1.79 5.10 5.72
CA TYR A 137 0.40 5.22 5.27
C TYR A 137 -0.59 5.01 6.40
N SER A 138 -1.79 5.54 6.19
CA SER A 138 -2.98 5.30 7.02
C SER A 138 -4.21 5.28 6.12
N TYR A 139 -5.32 4.74 6.62
CA TYR A 139 -6.59 4.75 5.88
C TYR A 139 -7.79 4.96 6.80
N LYS A 140 -8.91 5.41 6.22
CA LYS A 140 -10.21 5.49 6.87
C LYS A 140 -11.30 4.99 5.92
N ASP A 141 -12.23 4.19 6.45
CA ASP A 141 -13.35 3.65 5.68
C ASP A 141 -14.65 4.39 5.97
N MET A 142 -15.40 4.70 4.91
CA MET A 142 -16.77 5.18 4.96
C MET A 142 -17.68 4.17 4.25
N LYS A 143 -18.66 3.62 4.96
CA LYS A 143 -19.56 2.58 4.45
C LYS A 143 -20.93 3.16 4.10
N PHE A 144 -21.42 2.81 2.92
CA PHE A 144 -22.73 3.22 2.41
C PHE A 144 -23.52 1.98 2.00
N THR A 145 -24.60 1.69 2.72
CA THR A 145 -25.54 0.63 2.38
C THR A 145 -26.52 1.16 1.33
N VAL A 146 -26.57 0.51 0.17
CA VAL A 146 -27.48 0.88 -0.93
C VAL A 146 -28.78 0.08 -0.83
N SER A 147 -28.65 -1.23 -0.61
CA SER A 147 -29.75 -2.17 -0.38
C SER A 147 -29.23 -3.37 0.40
N ASP A 148 -30.12 -4.28 0.76
CA ASP A 148 -29.73 -5.58 1.32
C ASP A 148 -28.76 -6.28 0.35
N GLY A 149 -27.55 -6.60 0.83
CA GLY A 149 -26.50 -7.25 0.05
C GLY A 149 -25.67 -6.34 -0.89
N CYS A 150 -25.98 -5.05 -0.99
CA CYS A 150 -25.22 -4.11 -1.81
C CYS A 150 -24.67 -2.95 -0.97
N MET A 151 -23.35 -2.91 -0.82
CA MET A 151 -22.64 -1.87 -0.06
C MET A 151 -21.52 -1.27 -0.88
N LYS A 152 -21.24 0.02 -0.67
CA LYS A 152 -20.02 0.67 -1.14
C LYS A 152 -19.19 1.11 0.06
N ILE A 153 -17.89 0.84 0.02
CA ILE A 153 -16.92 1.36 0.96
C ILE A 153 -16.03 2.34 0.20
N LEU A 154 -16.00 3.58 0.64
CA LEU A 154 -15.00 4.56 0.22
C LEU A 154 -13.86 4.51 1.23
N ARG A 155 -12.70 4.01 0.79
CA ARG A 155 -11.49 3.93 1.60
C ARG A 155 -10.55 5.06 1.22
N ASP A 156 -10.38 6.00 2.13
CA ASP A 156 -9.46 7.12 1.96
C ASP A 156 -8.08 6.75 2.49
N TRP A 157 -7.15 6.52 1.57
CA TRP A 157 -5.74 6.33 1.87
C TRP A 157 -5.04 7.67 2.02
N LYS A 158 -4.13 7.75 2.99
CA LYS A 158 -3.15 8.82 3.15
C LYS A 158 -1.76 8.23 3.19
N VAL A 159 -0.86 8.75 2.36
CA VAL A 159 0.58 8.46 2.41
C VAL A 159 1.29 9.74 2.84
N MET A 160 2.21 9.63 3.79
CA MET A 160 3.07 10.71 4.24
C MET A 160 4.52 10.24 4.16
N ASP A 161 5.40 11.09 3.64
CA ASP A 161 6.84 10.86 3.72
C ASP A 161 7.45 11.76 4.78
N TRP A 162 7.93 11.17 5.87
CA TRP A 162 8.49 11.92 7.01
C TRP A 162 9.67 12.81 6.61
N CYS A 163 10.44 12.40 5.60
CA CYS A 163 11.62 13.13 5.15
C CYS A 163 11.30 14.36 4.28
N THR A 164 10.07 14.44 3.76
CA THR A 164 9.58 15.55 2.92
C THR A 164 8.45 16.33 3.60
N TYR A 165 7.84 15.77 4.64
CA TYR A 165 6.71 16.37 5.34
C TYR A 165 7.12 17.69 6.01
N VAL A 166 6.38 18.75 5.69
CA VAL A 166 6.51 20.05 6.37
C VAL A 166 5.20 20.35 7.12
N PRO A 167 5.22 20.39 8.46
CA PRO A 167 4.04 20.76 9.25
C PRO A 167 3.52 22.15 8.89
N ASN A 168 2.19 22.30 8.84
CA ASN A 168 1.49 23.58 8.65
C ASN A 168 1.80 24.35 7.34
N LYS A 169 2.43 23.69 6.36
CA LYS A 169 2.69 24.31 5.04
C LYS A 169 1.47 24.19 4.13
N VAL A 170 1.17 25.26 3.39
CA VAL A 170 0.10 25.29 2.38
C VAL A 170 0.71 25.64 1.01
N PRO A 171 0.55 24.80 -0.02
CA PRO A 171 -0.04 23.47 0.01
C PRO A 171 0.78 22.47 0.83
N GLN A 172 0.11 21.47 1.39
CA GLN A 172 0.74 20.42 2.18
C GLN A 172 1.80 19.70 1.34
N THR A 173 3.03 19.66 1.84
CA THR A 173 4.15 18.98 1.18
C THR A 173 4.40 17.63 1.86
N GLY A 174 4.75 16.60 1.08
CA GLY A 174 5.06 15.26 1.59
C GLY A 174 3.84 14.44 2.05
N VAL A 175 2.62 14.82 1.62
CA VAL A 175 1.39 14.07 1.92
C VAL A 175 0.57 13.92 0.64
N TRP A 176 0.07 12.71 0.40
CA TRP A 176 -0.75 12.36 -0.75
C TRP A 176 -1.96 11.55 -0.31
N THR A 177 -3.09 11.73 -1.01
CA THR A 177 -4.37 11.10 -0.69
C THR A 177 -4.93 10.37 -1.90
N TYR A 178 -5.61 9.25 -1.68
CA TYR A 178 -6.30 8.51 -2.72
C TYR A 178 -7.54 7.79 -2.16
N THR A 179 -8.65 7.86 -2.88
CA THR A 179 -9.88 7.15 -2.51
C THR A 179 -10.01 5.87 -3.34
N GLN A 180 -9.96 4.73 -2.66
CA GLN A 180 -10.25 3.42 -3.23
C GLN A 180 -11.74 3.11 -3.04
N ILE A 181 -12.43 2.67 -4.09
CA ILE A 181 -13.83 2.27 -4.04
C ILE A 181 -13.91 0.74 -3.95
N ILE A 182 -14.56 0.24 -2.90
CA ILE A 182 -14.81 -1.20 -2.73
C ILE A 182 -16.32 -1.42 -2.84
N LYS A 183 -16.73 -2.18 -3.84
CA LYS A 183 -18.13 -2.59 -4.01
C LYS A 183 -18.32 -3.96 -3.40
N ILE A 184 -19.36 -4.12 -2.59
CA ILE A 184 -19.82 -5.42 -2.14
C ILE A 184 -21.11 -5.71 -2.89
N VAL A 185 -21.13 -6.84 -3.57
CA VAL A 185 -22.28 -7.30 -4.34
C VAL A 185 -22.65 -8.72 -3.93
N VAL A 186 -23.94 -9.00 -3.94
CA VAL A 186 -24.47 -10.35 -3.86
C VAL A 186 -25.00 -10.71 -5.23
N LYS A 187 -24.34 -11.65 -5.92
CA LYS A 187 -24.88 -12.27 -7.12
C LYS A 187 -25.74 -13.44 -6.69
N ASP A 188 -27.05 -13.28 -6.81
CA ASP A 188 -28.02 -14.21 -6.27
C ASP A 188 -28.61 -15.12 -7.36
N SER A 189 -27.76 -15.95 -7.97
CA SER A 189 -28.22 -17.01 -8.88
C SER A 189 -28.98 -18.13 -8.16
N ALA A 190 -28.98 -18.13 -6.82
CA ALA A 190 -29.60 -19.15 -5.98
C ALA A 190 -30.85 -18.64 -5.24
N ALA A 191 -31.38 -17.46 -5.62
CA ALA A 191 -32.61 -16.93 -5.06
C ALA A 191 -33.79 -17.87 -5.35
N TYR A 192 -34.59 -18.20 -4.34
CA TYR A 192 -35.83 -18.96 -4.54
C TYR A 192 -36.93 -18.57 -3.57
N ILE A 193 -38.17 -18.85 -3.95
CA ILE A 193 -39.36 -18.62 -3.13
C ILE A 193 -39.80 -19.96 -2.54
N GLN A 194 -39.98 -20.01 -1.23
CA GLN A 194 -40.63 -21.10 -0.53
C GLN A 194 -42.11 -20.74 -0.32
N CYS A 195 -42.96 -21.35 -1.13
CA CYS A 195 -44.41 -21.25 -0.97
C CYS A 195 -44.87 -22.05 0.27
N PRO A 196 -45.81 -21.53 1.05
CA PRO A 196 -46.50 -22.30 2.08
C PRO A 196 -47.31 -23.42 1.43
N LYS A 197 -47.63 -24.45 2.21
CA LYS A 197 -48.54 -25.51 1.76
C LYS A 197 -49.94 -24.94 1.54
N ASP A 198 -50.69 -25.58 0.65
CA ASP A 198 -52.09 -25.23 0.41
C ASP A 198 -52.90 -25.32 1.72
N THR A 199 -53.70 -24.30 1.98
CA THR A 199 -54.65 -24.30 3.10
C THR A 199 -55.98 -24.82 2.60
N ILE A 200 -56.38 -26.00 3.07
CA ILE A 200 -57.68 -26.61 2.74
C ILE A 200 -58.68 -26.18 3.82
N VAL A 201 -59.84 -25.72 3.39
CA VAL A 201 -60.92 -25.26 4.27
C VAL A 201 -62.21 -25.94 3.85
N ASP A 202 -62.85 -26.64 4.78
CA ASP A 202 -64.14 -27.26 4.53
C ASP A 202 -65.26 -26.22 4.71
N ALA A 203 -65.98 -25.94 3.62
CA ALA A 203 -67.17 -25.09 3.67
C ALA A 203 -68.34 -25.88 4.26
N LYS A 204 -68.92 -25.36 5.36
CA LYS A 204 -70.15 -25.91 5.93
C LYS A 204 -71.37 -25.19 5.35
N ASN A 205 -72.46 -25.93 5.16
CA ASN A 205 -73.75 -25.38 4.70
C ASN A 205 -74.51 -24.68 5.84
N ASP A 206 -73.82 -23.94 6.70
CA ASP A 206 -74.42 -23.18 7.80
C ASP A 206 -74.42 -21.66 7.57
N CYS A 207 -74.00 -21.22 6.37
CA CYS A 207 -73.88 -19.81 5.96
C CYS A 207 -73.06 -18.95 6.93
N LYS A 208 -72.20 -19.55 7.75
CA LYS A 208 -71.29 -18.83 8.64
C LYS A 208 -69.93 -18.75 7.98
N GLY A 209 -69.44 -17.52 7.79
CA GLY A 209 -68.07 -17.30 7.35
C GLY A 209 -67.09 -17.87 8.37
N THR A 210 -65.97 -18.43 7.88
CA THR A 210 -64.85 -18.85 8.73
C THR A 210 -63.62 -18.00 8.42
N TYR A 211 -62.84 -17.68 9.44
CA TYR A 211 -61.57 -16.99 9.26
C TYR A 211 -60.48 -18.01 8.94
N VAL A 212 -59.85 -17.85 7.79
CA VAL A 212 -58.75 -18.72 7.33
C VAL A 212 -57.44 -17.96 7.48
N LYS A 213 -56.56 -18.48 8.33
CA LYS A 213 -55.20 -17.96 8.46
C LYS A 213 -54.32 -18.63 7.41
N LEU A 214 -53.83 -17.84 6.45
CA LEU A 214 -52.86 -18.29 5.47
C LEU A 214 -51.44 -18.09 6.01
N ASP A 215 -50.59 -19.07 5.78
CA ASP A 215 -49.16 -18.94 6.04
C ASP A 215 -48.52 -17.95 5.06
N SER A 216 -47.48 -17.24 5.50
CA SER A 216 -46.77 -16.27 4.67
C SER A 216 -45.73 -16.96 3.77
N VAL A 217 -45.62 -16.47 2.54
CA VAL A 217 -44.55 -16.84 1.61
C VAL A 217 -43.21 -16.34 2.15
N LYS A 218 -42.17 -17.18 2.04
CA LYS A 218 -40.79 -16.84 2.41
C LYS A 218 -39.93 -16.82 1.16
N ALA A 219 -39.03 -15.87 1.03
CA ALA A 219 -38.00 -15.91 -0.01
C ALA A 219 -36.62 -16.00 0.60
N PHE A 220 -35.75 -16.73 -0.07
CA PHE A 220 -34.38 -16.98 0.34
C PHE A 220 -33.44 -16.50 -0.76
N SER A 221 -32.35 -15.88 -0.32
CA SER A 221 -31.18 -15.52 -1.11
C SER A 221 -30.00 -16.39 -0.72
N LYS A 222 -28.88 -16.28 -1.46
CA LYS A 222 -27.56 -16.77 -1.02
C LYS A 222 -27.17 -16.30 0.39
N CYS A 223 -27.75 -15.21 0.87
CA CYS A 223 -27.49 -14.61 2.18
C CYS A 223 -28.55 -14.93 3.23
N GLY A 224 -29.51 -15.80 2.91
CA GLY A 224 -30.57 -16.24 3.81
C GLY A 224 -31.91 -15.57 3.51
N LEU A 225 -32.79 -15.58 4.52
CA LEU A 225 -34.17 -15.14 4.40
C LEU A 225 -34.25 -13.64 4.08
N LEU A 226 -34.98 -13.30 3.02
CA LEU A 226 -35.30 -11.91 2.68
C LEU A 226 -36.42 -11.42 3.59
N GLN A 227 -36.15 -10.40 4.39
CA GLN A 227 -37.09 -9.88 5.40
C GLN A 227 -38.19 -8.98 4.80
N LYS A 228 -38.00 -8.49 3.57
CA LYS A 228 -38.96 -7.65 2.87
C LYS A 228 -39.37 -8.30 1.55
N LEU A 229 -40.60 -8.82 1.51
CA LEU A 229 -41.25 -9.29 0.30
C LEU A 229 -42.42 -8.36 -0.02
N GLU A 230 -42.29 -7.55 -1.07
CA GLU A 230 -43.43 -6.82 -1.65
C GLU A 230 -44.16 -7.78 -2.60
N ILE A 231 -45.05 -8.60 -2.03
CA ILE A 231 -45.92 -9.47 -2.83
C ILE A 231 -47.11 -8.64 -3.26
N LEU A 232 -47.19 -8.35 -4.56
CA LEU A 232 -48.41 -7.86 -5.19
C LEU A 232 -49.40 -9.04 -5.26
N LEU A 233 -50.18 -9.25 -4.18
CA LEU A 233 -51.23 -10.26 -4.14
C LEU A 233 -52.25 -9.97 -5.25
N HIS A 234 -52.13 -10.67 -6.39
CA HIS A 234 -53.26 -10.85 -7.28
C HIS A 234 -54.22 -11.81 -6.58
N ILE A 235 -55.39 -11.28 -6.25
CA ILE A 235 -56.51 -11.90 -5.54
C ILE A 235 -56.62 -13.41 -5.83
N LEU A 236 -56.66 -14.20 -4.75
CA LEU A 236 -57.01 -15.62 -4.76
C LEU A 236 -58.35 -15.79 -5.50
N ARG A 237 -58.31 -16.36 -6.71
CA ARG A 237 -59.51 -16.93 -7.34
C ARG A 237 -59.86 -18.19 -6.55
N ILE A 238 -60.88 -18.09 -5.69
CA ILE A 238 -61.57 -19.27 -5.16
C ILE A 238 -62.13 -20.01 -6.37
N LYS A 239 -61.55 -21.17 -6.72
CA LYS A 239 -62.20 -22.10 -7.65
C LYS A 239 -63.31 -22.77 -6.88
N ASP A 240 -64.50 -22.17 -6.88
CA ASP A 240 -65.71 -22.88 -6.51
C ASP A 240 -65.88 -24.04 -7.49
N GLN A 241 -65.57 -25.26 -7.07
CA GLN A 241 -66.12 -26.48 -7.69
C GLN A 241 -67.55 -26.63 -7.17
N MET A 242 -68.45 -25.77 -7.63
CA MET A 242 -69.88 -26.06 -7.68
C MET A 242 -70.18 -26.63 -9.06
N GLN A 243 -70.22 -27.96 -9.19
CA GLN A 243 -70.93 -28.62 -10.30
C GLN A 243 -71.64 -29.88 -9.82
N VAL A 244 -72.95 -29.74 -9.58
CA VAL A 244 -74.06 -30.59 -10.05
C VAL A 244 -75.29 -29.64 -10.02
N ASP A 245 -76.14 -29.50 -11.03
CA ASP A 245 -76.77 -30.49 -11.91
C ASP A 245 -77.04 -29.94 -13.32
N ASN A 246 -76.98 -30.81 -14.32
CA ASN A 246 -77.65 -30.65 -15.62
C ASN A 246 -79.17 -30.63 -15.42
N ILE A 247 -79.93 -29.84 -16.20
CA ILE A 247 -81.22 -30.23 -16.81
C ILE A 247 -81.57 -29.20 -17.91
N LEU A 248 -81.71 -29.73 -19.13
CA LEU A 248 -82.22 -29.20 -20.41
C LEU A 248 -81.42 -28.10 -21.15
#